data_AF-A0A3C1SHG0-F1
#
_entry.id   AF-A0A3C1SHG0-F1
#
_cell.length_a   1.000
_cell.length_b   1.000
_cell.length_c   1.000
_cell.angle_alpha   90.00
_cell.angle_beta   90.00
_cell.angle_gamma   90.00
#
_symmetry.space_group_name_H-M   'P 1'
#
loop_
_entity.id
_entity.type
_entity.pdbx_description
1 polymer ?
#
loop_
_entity_poly.entity_id
_entity_poly.type
_entity_poly.pdbx_seq_one_letter_code
_entity_poly.pdbx_strand_id
1 'polypeptide(L)'
;MDWEQAAGFYKNRLEQTRDVLRHALYLSRMPQVGILQEHKKSLEEADKPSKLQLERLKKREFRIAVVGCEKAGKSTFVNAWLEKDLLPNDNPRCTFSTTQIHSVINESEQRLEVKPKTEEAFKRMIAELEKKAQGDNDEAKRAQKDLETIRKNKLTLQSVIETGDQTIPFERLEDIEDNLKKYVADERYAHSVQEVRIYTSRLAAA
;
A
#
# COMPACT_ATOMS: atom_id res chain seq x y z
N MET A 1 -0.55 21.91 -20.86
CA MET A 1 -1.74 21.08 -20.60
C MET A 1 -1.68 20.72 -19.13
N ASP A 2 -2.68 21.14 -18.37
CA ASP A 2 -2.74 20.83 -16.93
C ASP A 2 -2.95 19.32 -16.71
N TRP A 3 -2.54 18.78 -15.57
CA TRP A 3 -2.58 17.35 -15.27
C TRP A 3 -4.02 16.82 -15.29
N GLU A 4 -5.00 17.63 -14.87
CA GLU A 4 -6.42 17.25 -14.90
C GLU A 4 -6.92 17.06 -16.33
N GLN A 5 -6.53 17.98 -17.22
CA GLN A 5 -6.87 17.91 -18.64
C GLN A 5 -6.21 16.72 -19.32
N ALA A 6 -4.92 16.48 -19.02
CA ALA A 6 -4.19 15.33 -19.53
C ALA A 6 -4.80 14.01 -19.03
N ALA A 7 -5.12 13.91 -17.73
CA ALA A 7 -5.74 12.72 -17.14
C ALA A 7 -7.12 12.44 -17.76
N GLY A 8 -7.94 13.47 -18.00
CA GLY A 8 -9.22 13.35 -18.70
C GLY A 8 -9.06 12.84 -20.13
N PHE A 9 -8.10 13.39 -20.88
CA PHE A 9 -7.79 12.96 -22.24
C PHE A 9 -7.37 11.48 -22.30
N TYR A 10 -6.41 11.08 -21.47
CA TYR A 10 -5.92 9.69 -21.43
C TYR A 10 -6.98 8.72 -20.93
N LYS A 11 -7.85 9.14 -19.99
CA LYS A 11 -8.98 8.34 -19.54
C LYS A 11 -9.89 8.00 -20.72
N ASN A 12 -10.36 9.00 -21.46
CA ASN A 12 -11.27 8.80 -22.60
C ASN A 12 -10.63 7.92 -23.67
N ARG A 13 -9.35 8.16 -23.99
CA ARG A 13 -8.61 7.34 -24.96
C ARG A 13 -8.50 5.88 -24.51
N LEU A 14 -8.23 5.64 -23.22
CA LEU A 14 -8.09 4.30 -22.68
C LEU A 14 -9.44 3.59 -22.59
N GLU A 15 -10.54 4.29 -22.30
CA GLU A 15 -11.90 3.75 -22.35
C GLU A 15 -12.23 3.23 -23.76
N GLN A 16 -12.06 4.07 -24.79
CA GLN A 16 -12.26 3.66 -26.19
C GLN A 16 -11.35 2.48 -26.58
N THR A 17 -10.07 2.52 -26.22
CA THR A 17 -9.12 1.44 -26.51
C THR A 17 -9.57 0.12 -25.87
N ARG A 18 -10.13 0.17 -24.66
CA ARG A 18 -10.63 -1.03 -23.97
C ARG A 18 -11.93 -1.56 -24.57
N ASP A 19 -12.79 -0.71 -25.09
CA ASP A 19 -13.98 -1.14 -25.83
C ASP A 19 -13.59 -1.90 -27.10
N VAL A 20 -12.61 -1.38 -27.84
CA VAL A 20 -12.01 -2.09 -29.00
C VAL A 20 -11.38 -3.41 -28.55
N LEU A 21 -10.59 -3.42 -27.47
CA LEU A 21 -9.98 -4.63 -26.93
C LEU A 21 -11.02 -5.68 -26.55
N ARG A 22 -12.14 -5.27 -25.93
CA ARG A 22 -13.24 -6.17 -25.56
C ARG A 22 -13.86 -6.82 -26.80
N HIS A 23 -14.11 -6.04 -27.85
CA HIS A 23 -14.62 -6.57 -29.11
C HIS A 23 -13.60 -7.48 -29.81
N ALA A 24 -12.33 -7.12 -29.83
CA ALA A 24 -11.26 -7.96 -30.39
C ALA A 24 -11.13 -9.30 -29.63
N LEU A 25 -11.21 -9.28 -28.30
CA LEU A 25 -11.22 -10.49 -27.47
C LEU A 25 -12.47 -11.34 -27.68
N TYR A 26 -13.62 -10.72 -27.92
CA TYR A 26 -14.84 -11.44 -28.25
C TYR A 26 -14.73 -12.17 -29.60
N LEU A 27 -14.25 -11.46 -30.64
CA LEU A 27 -14.02 -12.02 -31.97
C LEU A 27 -12.92 -13.11 -31.96
N SER A 28 -11.85 -12.94 -31.19
CA SER A 28 -10.77 -13.93 -31.11
C SER A 28 -11.16 -15.25 -30.45
N ARG A 29 -12.28 -15.26 -29.73
CA ARG A 29 -12.86 -16.47 -29.13
C ARG A 29 -13.82 -17.18 -30.09
N MET A 30 -14.18 -16.58 -31.21
CA MET A 30 -15.04 -17.24 -32.20
C MET A 30 -14.23 -18.28 -32.99
N PRO A 31 -14.74 -19.54 -33.09
CA PRO A 31 -14.04 -20.61 -33.79
C PRO A 31 -13.74 -20.34 -35.27
N GLN A 32 -14.52 -19.45 -35.89
CA GLN A 32 -14.53 -19.20 -37.34
C GLN A 32 -13.43 -18.22 -37.81
N VAL A 33 -12.80 -17.47 -36.89
CA VAL A 33 -11.96 -16.31 -37.24
C VAL A 33 -10.48 -16.71 -37.46
N GLY A 34 -10.09 -17.94 -37.10
CA GLY A 34 -8.76 -18.48 -37.45
C GLY A 34 -7.56 -17.70 -36.88
N ILE A 35 -7.73 -17.00 -35.74
CA ILE A 35 -6.67 -16.16 -35.16
C ILE A 35 -5.58 -17.01 -34.50
N LEU A 36 -4.32 -16.65 -34.77
CA LEU A 36 -3.16 -17.28 -34.15
C LEU A 36 -3.14 -17.09 -32.63
N GLN A 37 -2.77 -18.14 -31.88
CA GLN A 37 -2.84 -18.13 -30.41
C GLN A 37 -1.97 -17.04 -29.77
N GLU A 38 -0.85 -16.65 -30.40
CA GLU A 38 0.01 -15.56 -29.93
C GLU A 38 -0.70 -14.20 -29.87
N HIS A 39 -1.55 -13.91 -30.86
CA HIS A 39 -2.30 -12.65 -30.90
C HIS A 39 -3.42 -12.66 -29.86
N LYS A 40 -4.07 -13.81 -29.67
CA LYS A 40 -5.07 -13.98 -28.60
C LYS A 40 -4.44 -13.75 -27.22
N LYS A 41 -3.27 -14.34 -26.98
CA LYS A 41 -2.53 -14.17 -25.73
C LYS A 41 -2.12 -12.71 -25.51
N SER A 42 -1.63 -12.03 -26.54
CA SER A 42 -1.26 -10.61 -26.47
C SER A 42 -2.45 -9.72 -26.07
N LEU A 43 -3.65 -9.99 -26.58
CA LEU A 43 -4.86 -9.27 -26.19
C LEU A 43 -5.26 -9.55 -24.73
N GLU A 44 -5.14 -10.80 -24.28
CA GLU A 44 -5.45 -11.19 -22.90
C GLU A 44 -4.45 -10.58 -21.90
N GLU A 45 -3.17 -10.54 -22.25
CA GLU A 45 -2.10 -9.90 -21.46
C GLU A 45 -2.31 -8.39 -21.34
N ALA A 46 -2.94 -7.74 -22.33
CA ALA A 46 -3.22 -6.31 -22.32
C ALA A 46 -4.48 -5.90 -21.52
N ASP A 47 -5.45 -6.80 -21.28
CA ASP A 47 -6.72 -6.43 -20.60
C ASP A 47 -6.52 -6.08 -19.13
N LYS A 48 -5.80 -6.90 -18.38
CA LYS A 48 -5.55 -6.66 -16.95
C LYS A 48 -4.81 -5.32 -16.68
N PRO A 49 -3.66 -5.00 -17.34
CA PRO A 49 -2.96 -3.75 -17.10
C PRO A 49 -3.78 -2.54 -17.59
N SER A 50 -4.47 -2.62 -18.72
CA SER A 50 -5.32 -1.52 -19.21
C SER A 50 -6.49 -1.24 -18.26
N LYS A 51 -7.11 -2.28 -17.68
CA LYS A 51 -8.12 -2.14 -16.63
C LYS A 51 -7.57 -1.39 -15.42
N LEU A 52 -6.40 -1.79 -14.94
CA LEU A 52 -5.76 -1.18 -13.77
C LEU A 52 -5.40 0.28 -14.03
N GLN A 53 -4.87 0.60 -15.21
CA GLN A 53 -4.55 1.97 -15.60
C GLN A 53 -5.81 2.85 -15.69
N LEU A 54 -6.90 2.32 -16.25
CA LEU A 54 -8.17 3.06 -16.34
C LEU A 54 -8.73 3.37 -14.96
N GLU A 55 -8.73 2.41 -14.05
CA GLU A 55 -9.20 2.64 -12.68
C GLU A 55 -8.33 3.67 -11.94
N ARG A 56 -7.01 3.73 -12.22
CA ARG A 56 -6.13 4.79 -11.69
C ARG A 56 -6.49 6.17 -12.26
N LEU A 57 -6.70 6.28 -13.56
CA LEU A 57 -7.08 7.53 -14.21
C LEU A 57 -8.46 8.03 -13.74
N LYS A 58 -9.40 7.11 -13.44
CA LYS A 58 -10.70 7.45 -12.86
C LYS A 58 -10.62 8.00 -11.44
N LYS A 59 -9.69 7.51 -10.62
CA LYS A 59 -9.49 8.01 -9.25
C LYS A 59 -8.97 9.44 -9.22
N ARG A 60 -8.33 9.92 -10.28
CA ARG A 60 -7.75 11.28 -10.37
C ARG A 60 -6.82 11.60 -9.19
N GLU A 61 -6.09 10.60 -8.70
CA GLU A 61 -5.14 10.74 -7.61
C GLU A 61 -3.72 10.79 -8.17
N PHE A 62 -2.93 11.77 -7.72
CA PHE A 62 -1.49 11.75 -7.93
C PHE A 62 -0.83 10.93 -6.80
N ARG A 63 -0.16 9.84 -7.17
CA ARG A 63 0.50 8.95 -6.19
C ARG A 63 2.00 8.96 -6.38
N ILE A 64 2.73 9.26 -5.32
CA ILE A 64 4.17 9.13 -5.26
C ILE A 64 4.50 7.89 -4.42
N ALA A 65 5.33 7.01 -4.97
CA ALA A 65 5.83 5.84 -4.25
C ALA A 65 7.30 6.05 -3.88
N VAL A 66 7.59 6.12 -2.59
CA VAL A 66 8.96 6.21 -2.07
C VAL A 66 9.44 4.81 -1.69
N VAL A 67 10.42 4.29 -2.43
CA VAL A 67 10.97 2.93 -2.25
C VAL A 67 12.47 2.98 -2.01
N GLY A 68 13.01 2.00 -1.27
CA GLY A 68 14.44 1.92 -0.95
C GLY A 68 14.72 0.99 0.21
N CYS A 69 15.99 0.65 0.43
CA CYS A 69 16.44 -0.26 1.49
C CYS A 69 16.15 0.29 2.90
N GLU A 70 16.11 -0.59 3.89
CA GLU A 70 16.04 -0.20 5.31
C GLU A 70 17.19 0.77 5.64
N LYS A 71 16.93 1.79 6.46
CA LYS A 71 17.88 2.86 6.83
C LYS A 71 18.33 3.81 5.71
N ALA A 72 17.74 3.76 4.52
CA ALA A 72 18.06 4.70 3.43
C ALA A 72 17.49 6.13 3.61
N GLY A 73 16.90 6.46 4.76
CA GLY A 73 16.36 7.80 5.04
C GLY A 73 14.97 8.09 4.45
N LYS A 74 14.18 7.07 4.09
CA LYS A 74 12.83 7.24 3.52
C LYS A 74 11.87 8.00 4.45
N SER A 75 11.83 7.64 5.73
CA SER A 75 11.01 8.34 6.73
C SER A 75 11.47 9.79 6.89
N THR A 76 12.79 10.03 6.90
CA THR A 76 13.37 11.38 6.97
C THR A 76 12.98 12.23 5.76
N PHE A 77 12.99 11.66 4.55
CA PHE A 77 12.55 12.36 3.34
C PHE A 77 11.07 12.74 3.41
N VAL A 78 10.21 11.82 3.83
CA VAL A 78 8.77 12.08 3.97
C VAL A 78 8.51 13.13 5.07
N ASN A 79 9.22 13.06 6.19
CA ASN A 79 9.11 14.05 7.27
C ASN A 79 9.58 15.44 6.82
N ALA A 80 10.68 15.51 6.07
CA ALA A 80 11.14 16.77 5.49
C ALA A 80 10.13 17.35 4.49
N TRP A 81 9.51 16.48 3.67
CA TRP A 81 8.47 16.91 2.72
C TRP A 81 7.19 17.40 3.41
N LEU A 82 6.84 16.81 4.56
CA LEU A 82 5.70 17.24 5.38
C LEU A 82 6.05 18.37 6.36
N GLU A 83 7.30 18.82 6.38
CA GLU A 83 7.87 19.78 7.34
C GLU A 83 7.61 19.43 8.82
N LYS A 84 7.35 18.15 9.12
CA LYS A 84 7.07 17.63 10.47
C LYS A 84 7.68 16.24 10.65
N ASP A 85 8.16 15.96 11.86
CA ASP A 85 8.74 14.67 12.21
C ASP A 85 7.64 13.64 12.55
N LEU A 86 6.87 13.26 11.54
CA LEU A 86 5.66 12.45 11.71
C LEU A 86 5.95 10.94 11.77
N LEU A 87 6.86 10.46 10.90
CA LEU A 87 7.23 9.05 10.83
C LEU A 87 8.45 8.76 11.70
N PRO A 88 8.48 7.62 12.43
CA PRO A 88 9.63 7.26 13.25
C PRO A 88 10.92 7.15 12.41
N ASN A 89 11.98 7.81 12.87
CA ASN A 89 13.30 7.86 12.23
C ASN A 89 14.40 7.11 13.03
N ASP A 90 14.14 6.76 14.30
CA ASP A 90 15.17 6.30 15.27
C ASP A 90 15.32 4.78 15.43
N ASN A 91 14.52 3.94 14.78
CA ASN A 91 14.55 2.47 14.99
C ASN A 91 15.42 1.75 13.93
N PRO A 92 16.11 0.62 14.22
CA PRO A 92 16.87 -0.12 13.21
C PRO A 92 16.00 -0.62 12.05
N ARG A 93 14.71 -0.84 12.32
CA ARG A 93 13.64 -1.16 11.37
C ARG A 93 12.44 -0.26 11.64
N CYS A 94 12.38 0.89 10.98
CA CYS A 94 11.36 1.93 11.28
C CYS A 94 9.96 1.63 10.73
N THR A 95 9.79 0.68 9.83
CA THR A 95 8.52 0.54 9.07
C THR A 95 8.21 -0.93 8.79
N PHE A 96 7.40 -1.54 9.63
CA PHE A 96 6.89 -2.90 9.44
C PHE A 96 5.64 -2.93 8.54
N SER A 97 4.93 -1.82 8.46
CA SER A 97 3.63 -1.70 7.78
C SER A 97 3.67 -0.62 6.70
N THR A 98 2.94 -0.82 5.61
CA THR A 98 2.85 0.18 4.54
C THR A 98 2.20 1.45 5.09
N THR A 99 2.87 2.59 4.95
CA THR A 99 2.32 3.89 5.33
C THR A 99 1.89 4.63 4.07
N GLN A 100 0.65 5.14 4.05
CA GLN A 100 0.13 5.99 3.00
C GLN A 100 -0.31 7.31 3.58
N ILE A 101 -0.04 8.39 2.85
CA ILE A 101 -0.41 9.74 3.25
C ILE A 101 -1.29 10.30 2.15
N HIS A 102 -2.50 10.66 2.52
CA HIS A 102 -3.57 11.15 1.66
C HIS A 102 -3.83 12.61 2.02
N SER A 103 -4.01 13.42 0.98
CA SER A 103 -4.39 14.82 1.15
C SER A 103 -5.91 14.92 1.31
N VAL A 104 -6.38 15.75 2.24
CA VAL A 104 -7.80 16.12 2.40
C VAL A 104 -7.96 17.63 2.36
N ILE A 105 -9.14 18.12 1.95
CA ILE A 105 -9.36 19.57 1.81
C ILE A 105 -9.73 20.17 3.18
N ASN A 106 -10.60 19.50 3.93
CA ASN A 106 -11.15 20.00 5.17
C ASN A 106 -10.37 19.46 6.38
N GLU A 107 -10.08 20.32 7.36
CA GLU A 107 -9.44 19.91 8.61
C GLU A 107 -10.28 18.89 9.39
N SER A 108 -11.61 18.95 9.26
CA SER A 108 -12.55 17.99 9.88
C SER A 108 -12.45 16.57 9.32
N GLU A 109 -11.80 16.39 8.16
CA GLU A 109 -11.61 15.07 7.52
C GLU A 109 -10.28 14.41 7.91
N GLN A 110 -9.46 15.11 8.71
CA GLN A 110 -8.19 14.60 9.18
C GLN A 110 -8.36 13.40 10.10
N ARG A 111 -7.72 12.30 9.75
CA ARG A 111 -7.83 11.04 10.47
C ARG A 111 -6.66 10.11 10.19
N LEU A 112 -6.37 9.27 11.17
CA LEU A 112 -5.48 8.14 11.08
C LEU A 112 -6.33 6.86 10.96
N GLU A 113 -6.19 6.14 9.86
CA GLU A 113 -6.77 4.80 9.70
C GLU A 113 -5.69 3.74 9.90
N VAL A 114 -5.92 2.81 10.83
CA VAL A 114 -5.07 1.65 11.05
C VAL A 114 -5.82 0.43 10.55
N LYS A 115 -5.27 -0.20 9.50
CA LYS A 115 -5.85 -1.40 8.89
C LYS A 115 -5.04 -2.61 9.31
N PRO A 116 -5.57 -3.47 10.20
CA PRO A 116 -4.90 -4.71 10.53
C PRO A 116 -4.89 -5.67 9.34
N LYS A 117 -3.97 -6.63 9.38
CA LYS A 117 -3.94 -7.77 8.46
C LYS A 117 -5.14 -8.67 8.76
N THR A 118 -5.71 -9.25 7.72
CA THR A 118 -6.63 -10.37 7.90
C THR A 118 -5.90 -11.56 8.54
N GLU A 119 -6.62 -12.42 9.26
CA GLU A 119 -6.03 -13.63 9.84
C GLU A 119 -5.28 -14.47 8.81
N GLU A 120 -5.83 -14.60 7.61
CA GLU A 120 -5.24 -15.35 6.52
C GLU A 120 -3.93 -14.73 6.04
N ALA A 121 -3.89 -13.40 5.89
CA ALA A 121 -2.68 -12.69 5.50
C ALA A 121 -1.61 -12.79 6.59
N PHE A 122 -2.01 -12.74 7.86
CA PHE A 122 -1.11 -12.90 8.99
C PHE A 122 -0.53 -14.33 9.05
N LYS A 123 -1.36 -15.37 8.86
CA LYS A 123 -0.91 -16.77 8.76
C LYS A 123 0.07 -16.97 7.59
N ARG A 124 -0.20 -16.37 6.42
CA ARG A 124 0.71 -16.41 5.26
C ARG A 124 2.05 -15.75 5.55
N MET A 125 2.04 -14.59 6.21
CA MET A 125 3.27 -13.91 6.62
C MET A 125 4.12 -14.78 7.55
N ILE A 126 3.50 -15.44 8.53
CA ILE A 126 4.21 -16.35 9.45
C ILE A 126 4.84 -17.50 8.66
N ALA A 127 4.10 -18.14 7.75
CA ALA A 127 4.62 -19.23 6.93
C ALA A 127 5.80 -18.79 6.04
N GLU A 128 5.74 -17.58 5.47
CA GLU A 128 6.86 -17.02 4.71
C GLU A 128 8.09 -16.73 5.58
N LEU A 129 7.89 -16.21 6.79
CA LEU A 129 8.97 -16.00 7.76
C LEU A 129 9.60 -17.33 8.19
N GLU A 130 8.79 -18.37 8.44
CA GLU A 130 9.28 -19.71 8.77
C GLU A 130 10.11 -20.31 7.63
N LYS A 131 9.69 -20.11 6.38
CA LYS A 131 10.48 -20.54 5.21
C LYS A 131 11.81 -19.81 5.11
N LYS A 132 11.82 -18.49 5.37
CA LYS A 132 13.06 -17.67 5.35
C LYS A 132 13.99 -18.01 6.52
N ALA A 133 13.44 -18.40 7.66
CA ALA A 133 14.18 -18.76 8.85
C ALA A 133 14.98 -20.07 8.74
N GLN A 134 14.74 -20.89 7.69
CA GLN A 134 15.45 -22.15 7.43
C GLN A 134 16.85 -21.95 6.80
N GLY A 135 17.20 -20.75 6.35
CA GLY A 135 18.55 -20.45 5.87
C GLY A 135 19.54 -20.19 7.00
N ASP A 136 20.82 -19.99 6.66
CA ASP A 136 21.89 -19.61 7.61
C ASP A 136 22.42 -18.18 7.37
N ASN A 137 21.72 -17.41 6.53
CA ASN A 137 22.10 -16.05 6.16
C ASN A 137 21.58 -15.03 7.20
N ASP A 138 22.07 -13.79 7.14
CA ASP A 138 21.61 -12.70 8.01
C ASP A 138 20.09 -12.46 7.92
N GLU A 139 19.49 -12.69 6.76
CA GLU A 139 18.03 -12.63 6.57
C GLU A 139 17.29 -13.70 7.37
N ALA A 140 17.86 -14.91 7.49
CA ALA A 140 17.27 -16.00 8.24
C ALA A 140 17.32 -15.73 9.75
N LYS A 141 18.44 -15.19 10.25
CA LYS A 141 18.57 -14.75 11.65
C LYS A 141 17.56 -13.66 12.01
N ARG A 142 17.33 -12.71 11.09
CA ARG A 142 16.27 -11.68 11.25
C ARG A 142 14.88 -12.30 11.28
N ALA A 143 14.58 -13.20 10.35
CA ALA A 143 13.29 -13.89 10.31
C ALA A 143 13.03 -14.71 11.58
N GLN A 144 14.06 -15.37 12.14
CA GLN A 144 13.95 -16.08 13.42
C GLN A 144 13.61 -15.13 14.57
N LYS A 145 14.30 -13.99 14.66
CA LYS A 145 14.03 -12.97 15.68
C LYS A 145 12.60 -12.40 15.56
N ASP A 146 12.15 -12.11 14.34
CA ASP A 146 10.79 -11.64 14.08
C ASP A 146 9.75 -12.69 14.52
N LEU A 147 9.99 -13.98 14.24
CA LEU A 147 9.10 -15.07 14.67
C LEU A 147 9.04 -15.20 16.20
N GLU A 148 10.16 -15.05 16.91
CA GLU A 148 10.18 -15.03 18.37
C GLU A 148 9.36 -13.87 18.93
N THR A 149 9.54 -12.66 18.40
CA THR A 149 8.78 -11.48 18.83
C THR A 149 7.29 -11.65 18.55
N ILE A 150 6.91 -12.20 17.39
CA ILE A 150 5.52 -12.50 17.04
C ILE A 150 4.92 -13.52 18.02
N ARG A 151 5.66 -14.59 18.34
CA ARG A 151 5.21 -15.60 19.31
C ARG A 151 5.03 -15.01 20.71
N LYS A 152 5.97 -14.18 21.16
CA LYS A 152 5.93 -13.52 22.46
C LYS A 152 4.73 -12.57 22.60
N ASN A 153 4.37 -11.86 21.53
CA ASN A 153 3.30 -10.86 21.54
C ASN A 153 2.01 -11.34 20.85
N LYS A 154 1.82 -12.66 20.70
CA LYS A 154 0.70 -13.24 19.92
C LYS A 154 -0.67 -12.71 20.35
N LEU A 155 -0.92 -12.59 21.65
CA LEU A 155 -2.20 -12.09 22.19
C LEU A 155 -2.49 -10.66 21.76
N THR A 156 -1.49 -9.78 21.85
CA THR A 156 -1.60 -8.36 21.45
C THR A 156 -1.77 -8.23 19.94
N LEU A 157 -1.04 -9.02 19.15
CA LEU A 157 -1.16 -9.01 17.69
C LEU A 157 -2.54 -9.51 17.25
N GLN A 158 -3.05 -10.54 17.92
CA GLN A 158 -4.37 -11.08 17.62
C GLN A 158 -5.49 -10.12 18.03
N SER A 159 -5.36 -9.43 19.18
CA SER A 159 -6.36 -8.44 19.58
C SER A 159 -6.43 -7.25 18.62
N VAL A 160 -5.31 -6.82 18.04
CA VAL A 160 -5.30 -5.78 16.99
C VAL A 160 -6.02 -6.26 15.72
N ILE A 161 -5.85 -7.52 15.33
CA ILE A 161 -6.57 -8.12 14.20
C ILE A 161 -8.07 -8.20 14.48
N GLU A 162 -8.45 -8.66 15.68
CA GLU A 162 -9.84 -8.79 16.10
C GLU A 162 -10.55 -7.44 16.26
N THR A 163 -9.82 -6.40 16.68
CA THR A 163 -10.36 -5.03 16.78
C THR A 163 -10.75 -4.48 15.41
N GLY A 164 -10.12 -4.96 14.34
CA GLY A 164 -10.42 -4.55 12.97
C GLY A 164 -9.94 -3.12 12.64
N ASP A 165 -10.53 -2.54 11.61
CA ASP A 165 -10.17 -1.21 11.11
C ASP A 165 -10.43 -0.15 12.19
N GLN A 166 -9.38 0.56 12.61
CA GLN A 166 -9.48 1.67 13.55
C GLN A 166 -9.40 2.99 12.80
N THR A 167 -10.26 3.94 13.15
CA THR A 167 -10.20 5.33 12.66
C THR A 167 -10.08 6.26 13.84
N ILE A 168 -9.01 7.06 13.85
CA ILE A 168 -8.70 8.01 14.92
C ILE A 168 -8.71 9.41 14.31
N PRO A 169 -9.74 10.24 14.55
CA PRO A 169 -9.74 11.63 14.12
C PRO A 169 -8.69 12.43 14.90
N PHE A 170 -8.12 13.45 14.28
CA PHE A 170 -7.15 14.33 14.94
C PHE A 170 -7.28 15.77 14.43
N GLU A 171 -6.92 16.74 15.28
CA GLU A 171 -6.86 18.15 14.89
C GLU A 171 -5.44 18.53 14.46
N ARG A 172 -4.44 18.03 15.20
CA ARG A 172 -3.03 18.29 14.96
C ARG A 172 -2.28 17.00 14.65
N LEU A 173 -1.29 17.09 13.76
CA LEU A 173 -0.45 15.94 13.39
C LEU A 173 0.33 15.37 14.58
N GLU A 174 0.63 16.21 15.57
CA GLU A 174 1.26 15.83 16.83
C GLU A 174 0.40 14.84 17.64
N ASP A 175 -0.93 14.93 17.54
CA ASP A 175 -1.86 14.09 18.32
C ASP A 175 -1.78 12.61 17.94
N ILE A 176 -1.26 12.31 16.74
CA ILE A 176 -1.15 10.95 16.20
C ILE A 176 0.28 10.41 16.20
N GLU A 177 1.27 11.17 16.66
CA GLU A 177 2.68 10.78 16.61
C GLU A 177 2.96 9.51 17.44
N ASP A 178 2.32 9.37 18.60
CA ASP A 178 2.44 8.17 19.43
C ASP A 178 1.72 6.96 18.78
N ASN A 179 0.60 7.22 18.10
CA ASN A 179 -0.21 6.17 17.46
C ASN A 179 0.47 5.63 16.20
N LEU A 180 0.84 6.51 15.26
CA LEU A 180 2.22 6.66 14.80
C LEU A 180 3.20 5.52 15.08
N LYS A 181 4.07 5.83 16.04
CA LYS A 181 5.16 4.98 16.51
C LYS A 181 4.65 3.60 16.91
N LYS A 182 3.50 3.52 17.58
CA LYS A 182 2.89 2.27 18.02
C LYS A 182 2.54 1.34 16.85
N TYR A 183 1.87 1.83 15.81
CA TYR A 183 1.37 0.95 14.73
C TYR A 183 2.34 0.78 13.56
N VAL A 184 3.33 1.68 13.42
CA VAL A 184 4.31 1.64 12.31
C VAL A 184 5.64 0.98 12.72
N ALA A 185 6.08 1.18 13.98
CA ALA A 185 7.43 0.83 14.42
C ALA A 185 7.50 -0.11 15.65
N ASP A 186 6.48 -0.14 16.53
CA ASP A 186 6.51 -1.03 17.70
C ASP A 186 6.22 -2.48 17.28
N GLU A 187 7.23 -3.35 17.43
CA GLU A 187 7.15 -4.77 17.07
C GLU A 187 5.99 -5.51 17.79
N ARG A 188 5.49 -4.99 18.92
CA ARG A 188 4.36 -5.57 19.65
C ARG A 188 3.03 -5.45 18.91
N TYR A 189 2.90 -4.46 18.01
CA TYR A 189 1.67 -4.17 17.29
C TYR A 189 1.87 -4.21 15.77
N ALA A 190 2.97 -3.65 15.25
CA ALA A 190 3.15 -3.37 13.84
C ALA A 190 3.15 -4.63 12.94
N HIS A 191 3.55 -5.81 13.44
CA HIS A 191 3.45 -7.05 12.66
C HIS A 191 2.01 -7.39 12.25
N SER A 192 1.03 -7.06 13.11
CA SER A 192 -0.39 -7.28 12.84
C SER A 192 -1.01 -6.21 11.94
N VAL A 193 -0.36 -5.05 11.78
CA VAL A 193 -0.88 -3.92 11.00
C VAL A 193 -0.49 -4.08 9.53
N GLN A 194 -1.47 -4.14 8.63
CA GLN A 194 -1.22 -4.21 7.19
C GLN A 194 -0.79 -2.84 6.65
N GLU A 195 -1.59 -1.83 6.98
CA GLU A 195 -1.48 -0.52 6.39
C GLU A 195 -1.89 0.56 7.40
N VAL A 196 -1.17 1.66 7.38
CA VAL A 196 -1.51 2.87 8.12
C VAL A 196 -1.75 3.99 7.11
N ARG A 197 -2.94 4.60 7.15
CA ARG A 197 -3.30 5.71 6.27
C ARG A 197 -3.51 6.98 7.07
N ILE A 198 -2.78 8.02 6.68
CA ILE A 198 -2.87 9.33 7.30
C ILE A 198 -3.60 10.23 6.30
N TYR A 199 -4.72 10.80 6.69
CA TYR A 199 -5.45 11.81 5.92
C TYR A 199 -5.17 13.17 6.57
N THR A 200 -4.51 14.08 5.85
CA THR A 200 -4.12 15.40 6.37
C THR A 200 -4.36 16.51 5.36
N SER A 201 -4.78 17.69 5.85
CA SER A 201 -4.93 18.88 5.00
C SER A 201 -3.63 19.60 4.70
N ARG A 202 -2.54 19.25 5.40
CA ARG A 202 -1.23 19.87 5.23
C ARG A 202 -0.61 19.63 3.85
N LEU A 203 -0.94 18.52 3.19
CA LEU A 203 -0.52 18.23 1.82
C LEU A 203 -1.30 19.02 0.76
N ALA A 204 -2.50 19.52 1.08
CA ALA A 204 -3.29 20.34 0.15
C ALA A 204 -2.86 21.81 0.16
N ALA A 205 -2.17 22.25 1.22
CA ALA A 205 -1.74 23.62 1.41
C ALA A 205 -0.37 23.94 0.79
N ALA A 206 0.33 22.95 0.23
CA ALA A 206 1.61 23.07 -0.46
C ALA A 206 1.43 23.10 -1.98
#